data_AF-A0A964Q8L4-F1
#
_entry.id   AF-A0A964Q8L4-F1
#
_cell.length_a   1.000
_cell.length_b   1.000
_cell.length_c   1.000
_cell.angle_alpha   90.00
_cell.angle_beta   90.00
_cell.angle_gamma   90.00
#
_symmetry.space_group_name_H-M   'P 1'
#
loop_
_entity.id
_entity.type
_entity.pdbx_description
1 polymer ?
#
loop_
_entity_poly.entity_id
_entity_poly.type
_entity_poly.pdbx_seq_one_letter_code
_entity_poly.pdbx_strand_id
1 'polypeptide(L)'
;MAGNTWNLPSCHISVECGDVAAFHQSKQIKKTLAKSWLSLYSYLSGHIVRSAKGATMEMISQTDKERLEAQLSDCLKFRPVIAGRIAEARAQGDLKENADYHAAREDQAMNEAKVRDLEAKLSRVQVAGEIDVPLDMVFLGAIVVLRDVKTNREEKFRLVGQLTEDSSDDYIEVTGSSPIGMALMKARIGETVRVDLPKGERRFLIVKIEG
;
A
#
# COMPACT_ATOMS: atom_id res chain seq x y z
N MET A 1 -37.83 57.34 2.36
CA MET A 1 -37.23 58.68 2.54
C MET A 1 -36.88 58.85 4.01
N ALA A 2 -35.84 59.65 4.29
CA ALA A 2 -35.23 59.97 5.58
C ALA A 2 -34.21 58.93 6.09
N GLY A 3 -32.93 59.21 5.80
CA GLY A 3 -31.82 58.67 6.58
C GLY A 3 -31.75 59.34 7.95
N ASN A 4 -30.77 58.92 8.76
CA ASN A 4 -30.18 59.76 9.78
C ASN A 4 -28.77 59.26 10.10
N THR A 5 -27.82 60.14 9.80
CA THR A 5 -26.45 60.18 10.30
C THR A 5 -26.44 60.31 11.81
N TRP A 6 -25.58 59.55 12.51
CA TRP A 6 -25.16 59.92 13.87
C TRP A 6 -23.65 59.73 14.06
N ASN A 7 -23.12 60.75 14.70
CA ASN A 7 -21.74 61.21 14.78
C ASN A 7 -20.96 60.43 15.85
N LEU A 8 -19.69 60.11 15.60
CA LEU A 8 -18.79 59.53 16.60
C LEU A 8 -18.34 60.61 17.60
N PRO A 9 -18.36 60.37 18.92
CA PRO A 9 -17.73 61.26 19.87
C PRO A 9 -16.22 61.04 19.87
N SER A 10 -15.50 62.12 19.63
CA SER A 10 -14.05 62.27 19.78
C SER A 10 -13.60 61.95 21.21
N CYS A 11 -12.93 60.82 21.40
CA CYS A 11 -12.19 60.50 22.60
C CYS A 11 -10.75 61.00 22.46
N HIS A 12 -10.47 62.13 23.10
CA HIS A 12 -9.13 62.62 23.37
C HIS A 12 -8.55 61.75 24.50
N ILE A 13 -7.57 60.90 24.18
CA ILE A 13 -6.73 60.25 25.20
C ILE A 13 -5.30 60.71 24.92
N SER A 14 -4.86 61.63 25.76
CA SER A 14 -3.47 62.03 25.91
C SER A 14 -2.64 60.79 26.27
N VAL A 15 -1.63 60.51 25.45
CA VAL A 15 -0.65 59.46 25.73
C VAL A 15 0.43 60.08 26.61
N GLU A 16 0.40 59.74 27.90
CA GLU A 16 1.57 59.94 28.77
C GLU A 16 2.65 58.90 28.43
N CYS A 17 3.89 59.39 28.41
CA CYS A 17 5.07 58.69 27.96
C CYS A 17 5.65 57.82 29.09
N GLY A 18 5.55 56.51 28.96
CA GLY A 18 6.21 55.48 29.78
C GLY A 18 5.66 54.12 29.33
N ASP A 19 6.41 53.11 28.89
CA ASP A 19 7.72 52.63 29.32
C ASP A 19 8.40 51.90 28.16
N VAL A 20 9.60 52.34 27.79
CA VAL A 20 10.42 51.73 26.71
C VAL A 20 10.94 50.33 27.11
N ALA A 21 10.84 49.96 28.39
CA ALA A 21 11.33 48.68 28.92
C ALA A 21 10.41 47.48 28.57
N ALA A 22 9.09 47.68 28.54
CA ALA A 22 8.12 46.60 28.27
C ALA A 22 8.21 46.07 26.82
N PHE A 23 8.58 46.94 25.87
CA PHE A 23 8.73 46.55 24.47
C PHE A 23 9.96 45.65 24.24
N HIS A 24 11.02 45.84 25.03
CA HIS A 24 12.27 45.09 24.89
C HIS A 24 12.16 43.65 25.42
N GLN A 25 11.39 43.44 26.50
CA GLN A 25 11.06 42.09 27.00
C GLN A 25 10.19 41.32 26.00
N SER A 26 9.22 41.99 25.37
CA SER A 26 8.33 41.34 24.38
C SER A 26 9.07 40.81 23.14
N LYS A 27 10.15 41.47 22.70
CA LYS A 27 10.97 41.02 21.56
C LYS A 27 11.87 39.84 21.90
N GLN A 28 12.38 39.76 23.14
CA GLN A 28 13.20 38.63 23.58
C GLN A 28 12.35 37.36 23.77
N ILE A 29 11.15 37.49 24.36
CA ILE A 29 10.23 36.36 24.58
C ILE A 29 9.72 35.78 23.25
N LYS A 30 9.43 36.64 22.25
CA LYS A 30 9.03 36.17 20.91
C LYS A 30 10.16 35.43 20.17
N LYS A 31 11.42 35.84 20.37
CA LYS A 31 12.58 35.17 19.77
C LYS A 31 12.91 33.82 20.43
N THR A 32 12.70 33.68 21.74
CA THR A 32 12.93 32.41 22.45
C THR A 32 11.82 31.40 22.17
N LEU A 33 10.56 31.83 22.11
CA LEU A 33 9.43 30.97 21.74
C LEU A 33 9.53 30.45 20.29
N ALA A 34 9.95 31.28 19.34
CA ALA A 34 10.16 30.85 17.95
C ALA A 34 11.25 29.77 17.81
N LYS A 35 12.32 29.85 18.61
CA LYS A 35 13.41 28.85 18.61
C LYS A 35 12.99 27.55 19.28
N SER A 36 12.23 27.61 20.38
CA SER A 36 11.69 26.42 21.04
C SER A 36 10.61 25.74 20.19
N TRP A 37 9.82 26.51 19.44
CA TRP A 37 8.80 25.98 18.54
C TRP A 37 9.43 25.31 17.32
N LEU A 38 10.53 25.84 16.77
CA LEU A 38 11.31 25.17 15.72
C LEU A 38 12.00 23.89 16.21
N SER A 39 12.49 23.87 17.44
CA SER A 39 13.08 22.66 18.05
C SER A 39 12.01 21.60 18.32
N LEU A 40 10.84 22.00 18.84
CA LEU A 40 9.69 21.10 19.03
C LEU A 40 9.09 20.66 17.70
N TYR A 41 9.03 21.53 16.68
CA TYR A 41 8.58 21.16 15.34
C TYR A 41 9.59 20.24 14.67
N SER A 42 10.90 20.38 14.90
CA SER A 42 11.91 19.42 14.45
C SER A 42 11.84 18.09 15.21
N TYR A 43 11.44 18.08 16.49
CA TYR A 43 11.28 16.86 17.28
C TYR A 43 9.98 16.11 16.96
N LEU A 44 8.87 16.84 16.79
CA LEU A 44 7.58 16.28 16.36
C LEU A 44 7.55 15.95 14.87
N SER A 45 8.23 16.72 14.01
CA SER A 45 8.34 16.42 12.56
C SER A 45 9.47 15.44 12.23
N GLY A 46 10.40 15.19 13.17
CA GLY A 46 11.46 14.19 13.04
C GLY A 46 11.00 12.75 13.22
N HIS A 47 9.71 12.52 13.52
CA HIS A 47 9.19 11.22 13.91
C HIS A 47 7.95 10.77 13.12
N ILE A 48 7.79 11.17 11.85
CA ILE A 48 6.79 10.56 10.94
C ILE A 48 7.34 10.25 9.53
N VAL A 49 8.64 10.43 9.26
CA VAL A 49 9.26 9.90 8.03
C VAL A 49 10.06 8.65 8.35
N ARG A 50 9.38 7.60 8.81
CA ARG A 50 9.91 6.24 8.71
C ARG A 50 9.26 5.53 7.53
N SER A 51 9.98 5.57 6.42
CA SER A 51 10.11 4.46 5.47
C SER A 51 8.82 3.89 4.87
N ALA A 52 8.40 4.43 3.73
CA ALA A 52 7.78 3.63 2.68
C ALA A 52 8.71 3.61 1.46
N LYS A 53 9.85 2.91 1.58
CA LYS A 53 10.58 2.42 0.41
C LYS A 53 9.64 1.46 -0.33
N GLY A 54 9.15 1.88 -1.49
CA GLY A 54 8.55 1.05 -2.53
C GLY A 54 7.59 -0.04 -2.04
N ALA A 55 6.36 0.35 -1.69
CA ALA A 55 5.27 -0.64 -1.67
C ALA A 55 4.92 -0.96 -3.12
N THR A 56 5.37 -2.11 -3.61
CA THR A 56 4.88 -2.69 -4.87
C THR A 56 3.44 -3.11 -4.63
N MET A 57 2.50 -2.41 -5.27
CA MET A 57 1.08 -2.79 -5.23
C MET A 57 0.90 -4.07 -6.03
N GLU A 58 0.41 -5.11 -5.36
CA GLU A 58 0.14 -6.41 -5.96
C GLU A 58 -1.34 -6.44 -6.38
N MET A 59 -1.60 -6.87 -7.61
CA MET A 59 -2.97 -7.02 -8.11
C MET A 59 -3.40 -8.46 -7.92
N ILE A 60 -4.58 -8.68 -7.32
CA ILE A 60 -5.15 -10.01 -7.13
C ILE A 60 -6.62 -10.05 -7.59
N SER A 61 -7.14 -11.25 -7.78
CA SER A 61 -8.56 -11.44 -8.13
C SER A 61 -9.47 -11.20 -6.91
N GLN A 62 -10.74 -10.91 -7.15
CA GLN A 62 -11.73 -10.72 -6.07
C GLN A 62 -11.81 -11.97 -5.16
N THR A 63 -11.78 -13.17 -5.76
CA THR A 63 -11.78 -14.45 -5.05
C THR A 63 -10.56 -14.61 -4.14
N ASP A 64 -9.37 -14.19 -4.59
CA ASP A 64 -8.14 -14.29 -3.79
C ASP A 64 -8.18 -13.35 -2.59
N LYS A 65 -8.75 -12.14 -2.76
CA LYS A 65 -8.96 -11.20 -1.66
C LYS A 65 -9.89 -11.78 -0.60
N GLU A 66 -11.02 -12.34 -1.01
CA GLU A 66 -11.98 -12.98 -0.11
C GLU A 66 -11.35 -14.12 0.67
N ARG A 67 -10.46 -14.90 0.05
CA ARG A 67 -9.71 -15.96 0.72
C ARG A 67 -8.78 -15.41 1.80
N LEU A 68 -8.05 -14.33 1.51
CA LEU A 68 -7.17 -13.68 2.50
C LEU A 68 -7.96 -13.08 3.67
N GLU A 69 -9.11 -12.46 3.39
CA GLU A 69 -10.02 -11.92 4.40
C GLU A 69 -10.63 -13.04 5.27
N ALA A 70 -10.99 -14.17 4.68
CA ALA A 70 -11.47 -15.35 5.41
C ALA A 70 -10.41 -15.89 6.37
N GLN A 71 -9.16 -16.04 5.89
CA GLN A 71 -8.03 -16.46 6.74
C GLN A 71 -7.79 -15.48 7.90
N LEU A 72 -7.86 -14.18 7.64
CA LEU A 72 -7.73 -13.16 8.68
C LEU A 72 -8.87 -13.29 9.71
N SER A 73 -10.12 -13.43 9.25
CA SER A 73 -11.29 -13.64 10.10
C SER A 73 -11.11 -14.86 11.02
N ASP A 74 -10.61 -15.97 10.50
CA ASP A 74 -10.42 -17.19 11.29
C ASP A 74 -9.32 -17.02 12.35
N CYS A 75 -8.21 -16.35 12.01
CA CYS A 75 -7.20 -15.95 12.99
C CYS A 75 -7.76 -15.05 14.09
N LEU A 76 -8.66 -14.12 13.75
CA LEU A 76 -9.34 -13.25 14.72
C LEU A 76 -10.30 -14.02 15.62
N LYS A 77 -11.04 -15.00 15.10
CA LYS A 77 -11.89 -15.89 15.91
C LYS A 77 -11.06 -16.79 16.83
N PHE A 78 -9.85 -17.14 16.44
CA PHE A 78 -8.97 -17.98 17.24
C PHE A 78 -8.27 -17.22 18.39
N ARG A 79 -8.08 -15.89 18.28
CA ARG A 79 -7.53 -15.04 19.35
C ARG A 79 -8.17 -15.26 20.74
N PRO A 80 -9.50 -15.20 20.91
CA PRO A 80 -10.13 -15.42 22.22
C PRO A 80 -9.95 -16.85 22.74
N VAL A 81 -9.88 -17.84 21.84
CA VAL A 81 -9.65 -19.25 22.23
C VAL A 81 -8.26 -19.41 22.85
N ILE A 82 -7.23 -18.85 22.22
CA ILE A 82 -5.86 -18.85 22.76
C ILE A 82 -5.81 -18.09 24.09
N ALA A 83 -6.48 -16.94 24.19
CA ALA A 83 -6.54 -16.17 25.43
C ALA A 83 -7.18 -16.97 26.58
N GLY A 84 -8.24 -17.74 26.28
CA GLY A 84 -8.85 -18.68 27.22
C GLY A 84 -7.88 -19.75 27.70
N ARG A 85 -7.17 -20.41 26.77
CA ARG A 85 -6.14 -21.42 27.11
C ARG A 85 -5.03 -20.85 28.00
N ILE A 86 -4.57 -19.63 27.72
CA ILE A 86 -3.58 -18.94 28.57
C ILE A 86 -4.14 -18.67 29.96
N ALA A 87 -5.41 -18.25 30.06
CA ALA A 87 -6.07 -17.99 31.34
C ALA A 87 -6.24 -19.27 32.18
N GLU A 88 -6.65 -20.38 31.54
CA GLU A 88 -6.76 -21.69 32.18
C GLU A 88 -5.41 -22.21 32.65
N ALA A 89 -4.38 -22.16 31.80
CA ALA A 89 -3.03 -22.56 32.17
C ALA A 89 -2.46 -21.68 33.30
N ARG A 90 -2.84 -20.39 33.36
CA ARG A 90 -2.46 -19.50 34.47
C ARG A 90 -3.13 -19.87 35.79
N ALA A 91 -4.35 -20.38 35.76
CA ALA A 91 -5.07 -20.80 36.96
C ALA A 91 -4.44 -22.03 37.63
N GLN A 92 -3.61 -22.80 36.91
CA GLN A 92 -2.92 -23.98 37.43
C GLN A 92 -1.68 -23.64 38.29
N GLY A 93 -1.27 -22.36 38.35
CA GLY A 93 -0.36 -21.83 39.38
C GLY A 93 1.15 -21.96 39.10
N ASP A 94 1.63 -23.08 38.57
CA ASP A 94 3.06 -23.27 38.25
C ASP A 94 3.41 -22.90 36.81
N LEU A 95 3.58 -21.62 36.53
CA LEU A 95 3.82 -21.10 35.17
C LEU A 95 5.19 -21.49 34.59
N LYS A 96 6.15 -21.85 35.43
CA LYS A 96 7.54 -22.02 35.00
C LYS A 96 7.72 -23.38 34.32
N GLU A 97 7.06 -24.41 34.86
CA GLU A 97 7.09 -25.78 34.35
C GLU A 97 5.84 -26.16 33.52
N ASN A 98 4.80 -25.32 33.49
CA ASN A 98 3.57 -25.63 32.75
C ASN A 98 3.80 -25.57 31.22
N ALA A 99 3.89 -26.76 30.61
CA ALA A 99 4.02 -26.93 29.16
C ALA A 99 2.84 -26.32 28.39
N ASP A 100 1.61 -26.42 28.92
CA ASP A 100 0.41 -25.87 28.27
C ASP A 100 0.44 -24.34 28.24
N TYR A 101 1.00 -23.70 29.27
CA TYR A 101 1.19 -22.25 29.30
C TYR A 101 2.18 -21.78 28.23
N HIS A 102 3.33 -22.45 28.13
CA HIS A 102 4.35 -22.13 27.12
C HIS A 102 3.82 -22.37 25.70
N ALA A 103 3.12 -23.49 25.47
CA ALA A 103 2.49 -23.81 24.20
C ALA A 103 1.43 -22.76 23.81
N ALA A 104 0.54 -22.37 24.74
CA ALA A 104 -0.48 -21.36 24.46
C ALA A 104 0.12 -19.96 24.20
N ARG A 105 1.25 -19.63 24.81
CA ARG A 105 1.99 -18.37 24.53
C ARG A 105 2.65 -18.38 23.16
N GLU A 106 3.19 -19.51 22.74
CA GLU A 106 3.74 -19.66 21.39
C GLU A 106 2.64 -19.59 20.34
N ASP A 107 1.52 -20.30 20.55
CA ASP A 107 0.32 -20.22 19.69
C ASP A 107 -0.17 -18.77 19.54
N GLN A 108 -0.17 -18.00 20.64
CA GLN A 108 -0.48 -16.57 20.61
C GLN A 108 0.48 -15.81 19.71
N ALA A 109 1.80 -15.99 19.89
CA ALA A 109 2.82 -15.30 19.10
C ALA A 109 2.72 -15.65 17.61
N MET A 110 2.51 -16.93 17.28
CA MET A 110 2.35 -17.41 15.91
C MET A 110 1.07 -16.85 15.27
N ASN A 111 -0.05 -16.81 15.99
CA ASN A 111 -1.29 -16.24 15.47
C ASN A 111 -1.16 -14.73 15.23
N GLU A 112 -0.52 -13.99 16.14
CA GLU A 112 -0.26 -12.56 15.98
C GLU A 112 0.73 -12.25 14.84
N ALA A 113 1.69 -13.13 14.58
CA ALA A 113 2.55 -13.02 13.40
C ALA A 113 1.73 -13.18 12.11
N LYS A 114 0.89 -14.24 12.03
CA LYS A 114 0.02 -14.48 10.88
C LYS A 114 -0.94 -13.33 10.61
N VAL A 115 -1.57 -12.78 11.66
CA VAL A 115 -2.49 -11.64 11.51
C VAL A 115 -1.76 -10.44 10.91
N ARG A 116 -0.59 -10.07 11.44
CA ARG A 116 0.19 -8.95 10.91
C ARG A 116 0.61 -9.16 9.45
N ASP A 117 1.00 -10.37 9.08
CA ASP A 117 1.37 -10.69 7.70
C ASP A 117 0.17 -10.60 6.75
N LEU A 118 -1.00 -11.10 7.17
CA LEU A 118 -2.24 -11.02 6.38
C LEU A 118 -2.73 -9.57 6.24
N GLU A 119 -2.71 -8.78 7.32
CA GLU A 119 -3.05 -7.35 7.28
C GLU A 119 -2.08 -6.57 6.37
N ALA A 120 -0.78 -6.86 6.47
CA ALA A 120 0.23 -6.25 5.62
C ALA A 120 0.01 -6.60 4.14
N LYS A 121 -0.33 -7.86 3.82
CA LYS A 121 -0.68 -8.28 2.46
C LYS A 121 -1.93 -7.56 1.96
N LEU A 122 -3.03 -7.57 2.72
CA LEU A 122 -4.28 -6.90 2.34
C LEU A 122 -4.08 -5.39 2.13
N SER A 123 -3.20 -4.74 2.89
CA SER A 123 -2.90 -3.30 2.72
C SER A 123 -2.18 -2.94 1.42
N ARG A 124 -1.51 -3.92 0.78
CA ARG A 124 -0.72 -3.74 -0.45
C ARG A 124 -1.44 -4.24 -1.70
N VAL A 125 -2.62 -4.82 -1.52
CA VAL A 125 -3.37 -5.49 -2.57
C VAL A 125 -4.42 -4.56 -3.18
N GLN A 126 -4.56 -4.59 -4.50
CA GLN A 126 -5.70 -4.01 -5.21
C GLN A 126 -6.45 -5.07 -6.01
N VAL A 127 -7.78 -4.98 -6.05
CA VAL A 127 -8.65 -5.88 -6.81
C VAL A 127 -8.65 -5.47 -8.28
N ALA A 128 -8.34 -6.41 -9.17
CA ALA A 128 -8.21 -6.15 -10.60
C ALA A 128 -9.54 -5.75 -11.32
N GLY A 129 -10.69 -5.79 -10.64
CA GLY A 129 -12.00 -5.50 -11.22
C GLY A 129 -12.53 -4.07 -11.07
N GLU A 130 -11.89 -3.22 -10.26
CA GLU A 130 -12.34 -1.83 -10.03
C GLU A 130 -11.59 -0.79 -10.86
N ILE A 131 -10.61 -1.23 -11.64
CA ILE A 131 -9.88 -0.35 -12.54
C ILE A 131 -10.49 -0.52 -13.92
N ASP A 132 -10.98 0.58 -14.48
CA ASP A 132 -11.20 0.75 -15.91
C ASP A 132 -9.81 0.66 -16.57
N VAL A 133 -9.24 -0.55 -16.60
CA VAL A 133 -7.92 -0.77 -17.17
C VAL A 133 -8.08 -0.46 -18.64
N PRO A 134 -7.28 0.45 -19.22
CA PRO A 134 -7.36 0.71 -20.64
C PRO A 134 -7.14 -0.64 -21.35
N LEU A 135 -8.21 -1.17 -21.95
CA LEU A 135 -8.24 -2.42 -22.72
C LEU A 135 -7.10 -2.49 -23.76
N ASP A 136 -6.59 -1.32 -24.12
CA ASP A 136 -5.51 -1.14 -25.07
C ASP A 136 -4.11 -1.37 -24.52
N MET A 137 -3.91 -1.62 -23.21
CA MET A 137 -2.57 -1.81 -22.61
C MET A 137 -2.45 -3.16 -21.90
N VAL A 138 -1.31 -3.84 -22.07
CA VAL A 138 -1.02 -5.09 -21.38
C VAL A 138 -0.71 -4.84 -19.90
N PHE A 139 -1.41 -5.55 -19.02
CA PHE A 139 -1.23 -5.52 -17.56
C PHE A 139 -1.00 -6.92 -16.99
N LEU A 140 -0.60 -7.00 -15.71
CA LEU A 140 -0.37 -8.27 -15.02
C LEU A 140 -1.70 -9.01 -14.83
N GLY A 141 -1.78 -10.25 -15.31
CA GLY A 141 -2.97 -11.09 -15.30
C GLY A 141 -3.67 -11.19 -16.66
N ALA A 142 -3.39 -10.26 -17.59
CA ALA A 142 -4.01 -10.22 -18.91
C ALA A 142 -3.56 -11.36 -19.82
N ILE A 143 -4.46 -11.82 -20.67
CA ILE A 143 -4.20 -12.78 -21.75
C ILE A 143 -4.01 -11.98 -23.05
N VAL A 144 -2.86 -12.15 -23.69
CA VAL A 144 -2.47 -11.43 -24.90
C VAL A 144 -2.34 -12.41 -26.06
N VAL A 145 -2.98 -12.09 -27.18
CA VAL A 145 -2.85 -12.84 -28.43
C VAL A 145 -1.76 -12.20 -29.27
N LEU A 146 -0.67 -12.95 -29.48
CA LEU A 146 0.48 -12.51 -30.26
C LEU A 146 0.52 -13.22 -31.60
N ARG A 147 0.71 -12.44 -32.68
CA ARG A 147 0.95 -12.98 -34.02
C ARG A 147 2.41 -12.79 -34.41
N ASP A 148 3.11 -13.87 -34.73
CA ASP A 148 4.48 -13.80 -35.26
C ASP A 148 4.46 -13.21 -36.67
N VAL A 149 5.20 -12.12 -36.89
CA VAL A 149 5.25 -11.41 -38.19
C VAL A 149 5.88 -12.26 -39.30
N LYS A 150 6.75 -13.22 -38.96
CA LYS A 150 7.42 -14.09 -39.96
C LYS A 150 6.55 -15.29 -40.34
N THR A 151 5.86 -15.89 -39.37
CA THR A 151 5.14 -17.16 -39.57
C THR A 151 3.63 -17.00 -39.63
N ASN A 152 3.10 -15.81 -39.31
CA ASN A 152 1.67 -15.51 -39.19
C ASN A 152 0.90 -16.43 -38.24
N ARG A 153 1.59 -17.12 -37.32
CA ARG A 153 0.97 -17.95 -36.29
C ARG A 153 0.54 -17.10 -35.10
N GLU A 154 -0.61 -17.41 -34.55
CA GLU A 154 -1.16 -16.78 -33.35
C GLU A 154 -1.00 -17.69 -32.15
N GLU A 155 -0.48 -17.12 -31.06
CA GLU A 155 -0.27 -17.82 -29.78
C GLU A 155 -0.81 -16.94 -28.64
N LYS A 156 -1.41 -17.57 -27.64
CA LYS A 156 -1.98 -16.90 -26.47
C LYS A 156 -1.02 -16.98 -25.29
N PHE A 157 -0.74 -15.84 -24.68
CA PHE A 157 0.15 -15.72 -23.53
C PHE A 157 -0.53 -15.03 -22.37
N ARG A 158 -0.36 -15.55 -21.15
CA ARG A 158 -0.85 -14.90 -19.94
C ARG A 158 0.31 -14.32 -19.14
N LEU A 159 0.28 -13.01 -18.89
CA LEU A 159 1.33 -12.36 -18.12
C LEU A 159 1.07 -12.56 -16.63
N VAL A 160 1.91 -13.35 -15.95
CA VAL A 160 1.78 -13.66 -14.52
C VAL A 160 2.98 -13.17 -13.72
N GLY A 161 2.78 -12.93 -12.41
CA GLY A 161 3.87 -12.53 -11.52
C GLY A 161 4.80 -13.69 -11.14
N GLN A 162 4.21 -14.88 -10.99
CA GLN A 162 4.89 -16.14 -10.73
C GLN A 162 4.23 -17.22 -11.58
N LEU A 163 5.00 -18.20 -12.05
CA LEU A 163 4.44 -19.34 -12.77
C LEU A 163 3.64 -20.21 -11.80
N THR A 164 2.44 -20.59 -12.21
CA THR A 164 1.64 -21.61 -11.54
C THR A 164 1.98 -22.95 -12.18
N GLU A 165 1.98 -24.05 -11.42
CA GLU A 165 2.18 -25.40 -11.99
C GLU A 165 0.98 -25.86 -12.85
N ASP A 166 -0.11 -25.08 -12.85
CA ASP A 166 -1.31 -25.30 -13.63
C ASP A 166 -1.10 -24.82 -15.08
N SER A 167 -0.50 -25.66 -15.92
CA SER A 167 -0.46 -25.41 -17.36
C SER A 167 -1.83 -25.66 -17.97
N SER A 168 -2.60 -24.61 -18.22
CA SER A 168 -3.80 -24.71 -19.06
C SER A 168 -3.40 -24.82 -20.54
N ASP A 169 -4.04 -25.70 -21.31
CA ASP A 169 -3.79 -25.84 -22.76
C ASP A 169 -4.19 -24.60 -23.58
N ASP A 170 -4.97 -23.69 -22.99
CA ASP A 170 -5.52 -22.53 -23.68
C ASP A 170 -4.55 -21.35 -23.79
N TYR A 171 -3.54 -21.25 -22.91
CA TYR A 171 -2.57 -20.15 -22.90
C TYR A 171 -1.25 -20.55 -22.25
N ILE A 172 -0.17 -19.90 -22.68
CA ILE A 172 1.17 -20.09 -22.12
C ILE A 172 1.42 -19.03 -21.04
N GLU A 173 1.70 -19.46 -19.82
CA GLU A 173 2.09 -18.54 -18.75
C GLU A 173 3.49 -17.97 -18.97
N VAL A 174 3.61 -16.65 -18.88
CA VAL A 174 4.89 -15.93 -19.00
C VAL A 174 5.07 -14.98 -17.84
N THR A 175 6.26 -14.98 -17.26
CA THR A 175 6.61 -14.06 -16.18
C THR A 175 7.07 -12.71 -16.71
N GLY A 176 6.84 -11.64 -15.94
CA GLY A 176 7.34 -10.29 -16.27
C GLY A 176 8.87 -10.20 -16.39
N SER A 177 9.62 -11.14 -15.82
CA SER A 177 11.08 -11.24 -15.96
C SER A 177 11.55 -11.93 -17.25
N SER A 178 10.65 -12.61 -17.97
CA SER A 178 10.97 -13.27 -19.24
C SER A 178 11.20 -12.22 -20.35
N PRO A 179 12.08 -12.48 -21.35
CA PRO A 179 12.23 -11.59 -22.50
C PRO A 179 10.90 -11.26 -23.20
N ILE A 180 9.98 -12.22 -23.26
CA ILE A 180 8.63 -12.02 -23.80
C ILE A 180 7.82 -11.11 -22.86
N GLY A 181 7.78 -11.42 -21.56
CA GLY A 181 7.03 -10.64 -20.58
C GLY A 181 7.49 -9.17 -20.50
N MET A 182 8.80 -8.93 -20.51
CA MET A 182 9.37 -7.58 -20.53
C MET A 182 8.97 -6.79 -21.78
N ALA A 183 8.93 -7.44 -22.95
CA ALA A 183 8.53 -6.80 -24.20
C ALA A 183 7.02 -6.50 -24.25
N LEU A 184 6.21 -7.29 -23.55
CA LEU A 184 4.76 -7.08 -23.45
C LEU A 184 4.39 -6.02 -22.43
N MET A 185 5.19 -5.79 -21.39
CA MET A 185 4.91 -4.76 -20.39
C MET A 185 4.78 -3.39 -21.05
N LYS A 186 3.62 -2.74 -20.87
CA LYS A 186 3.24 -1.42 -21.42
C LYS A 186 3.02 -1.36 -22.94
N ALA A 187 3.11 -2.49 -23.63
CA ALA A 187 2.77 -2.55 -25.05
C ALA A 187 1.25 -2.44 -25.25
N ARG A 188 0.85 -1.93 -26.43
CA ARG A 188 -0.56 -1.70 -26.76
C ARG A 188 -1.10 -2.60 -27.88
N ILE A 189 -2.43 -2.71 -27.98
CA ILE A 189 -3.08 -3.38 -29.12
C ILE A 189 -2.60 -2.75 -30.43
N GLY A 190 -2.21 -3.60 -31.40
CA GLY A 190 -1.71 -3.18 -32.71
C GLY A 190 -0.22 -2.83 -32.75
N GLU A 191 0.47 -2.83 -31.61
CA GLU A 191 1.92 -2.59 -31.55
C GLU A 191 2.71 -3.85 -31.95
N THR A 192 3.85 -3.64 -32.60
CA THR A 192 4.81 -4.72 -32.90
C THR A 192 5.94 -4.69 -31.91
N VAL A 193 6.03 -5.72 -31.06
CA VAL A 193 7.09 -5.87 -30.06
C VAL A 193 8.24 -6.72 -30.61
N ARG A 194 9.47 -6.29 -30.30
CA ARG A 194 10.69 -7.03 -30.61
C ARG A 194 11.10 -7.82 -29.38
N VAL A 195 11.30 -9.12 -29.55
CA VAL A 195 11.78 -10.01 -28.49
C VAL A 195 13.08 -10.65 -28.93
N ASP A 196 14.12 -10.46 -28.13
CA ASP A 196 15.41 -11.12 -28.34
C ASP A 196 15.39 -12.47 -27.61
N LEU A 197 15.18 -13.56 -28.38
CA LEU A 197 15.27 -14.93 -27.86
C LEU A 197 16.69 -15.49 -28.09
N PRO A 198 17.14 -16.48 -27.30
CA PRO A 198 18.41 -17.17 -27.54
C PRO A 198 18.53 -17.79 -28.94
N LYS A 199 17.39 -18.12 -29.57
CA LYS A 199 17.30 -18.67 -30.93
C LYS A 199 17.23 -17.60 -32.02
N GLY A 200 17.43 -16.32 -31.68
CA GLY A 200 17.39 -15.18 -32.58
C GLY A 200 16.20 -14.24 -32.34
N GLU A 201 16.27 -13.06 -32.93
CA GLU A 201 15.25 -12.01 -32.83
C GLU A 201 13.92 -12.44 -33.49
N ARG A 202 12.83 -12.28 -32.74
CA ARG A 202 11.46 -12.43 -33.22
C ARG A 202 10.67 -11.14 -33.01
N ARG A 203 9.69 -10.92 -33.90
CA ARG A 203 8.78 -9.78 -33.84
C ARG A 203 7.36 -10.29 -33.76
N PHE A 204 6.62 -9.81 -32.79
CA PHE A 204 5.25 -10.20 -32.54
C PHE A 204 4.34 -8.97 -32.65
N LEU A 205 3.21 -9.12 -33.33
CA LEU A 205 2.14 -8.13 -33.37
C LEU A 205 1.12 -8.47 -32.29
N ILE A 206 0.74 -7.49 -31.48
CA ILE A 206 -0.32 -7.66 -30.48
C ILE A 206 -1.67 -7.53 -31.19
N VAL A 207 -2.38 -8.65 -31.33
CA VAL A 207 -3.67 -8.71 -32.03
C VAL A 207 -4.81 -8.35 -31.10
N LYS A 208 -4.77 -8.88 -29.88
CA LYS A 208 -5.86 -8.74 -28.91
C LYS A 208 -5.32 -8.83 -27.49
N ILE A 209 -5.92 -8.07 -26.59
CA ILE A 209 -5.72 -8.16 -25.14
C ILE A 209 -7.07 -8.54 -24.52
N GLU A 210 -7.07 -9.58 -23.72
CA GLU A 210 -8.21 -10.05 -22.92
C GLU A 210 -7.85 -9.80 -21.45
N GLY A 211 -8.68 -9.00 -20.78
CA GLY A 211 -8.52 -8.59 -19.39
C GLY A 211 -9.44 -9.32 -18.43
#